data_AF-A0AA41MCH2-F1
#
_entry.id   AF-A0AA41MCH2-F1
#
_cell.length_a   1.000
_cell.length_b   1.000
_cell.length_c   1.000
_cell.angle_alpha   90.00
_cell.angle_beta   90.00
_cell.angle_gamma   90.00
#
_symmetry.space_group_name_H-M   'P 1'
#
loop_
_entity.id
_entity.type
_entity.pdbx_description
1 polymer ?
#
loop_
_entity_poly.entity_id
_entity_poly.type
_entity_poly.pdbx_seq_one_letter_code
_entity_poly.pdbx_strand_id
1 'polypeptide(L)'
;MQRSWLSSQHSLAAQEEGSLGEAWAQVKKSLAEEAEVHLKFSTKLHSEVEEPLMKVEKAGKALTERQRDLEMKTQQLESKLSNKTEEDIKKARRKSTQAGDDLMGCVDLCNQAQSTWFEEMVTTTLEL
;
A
#
# COMPACT_ATOMS: atom_id res chain seq x y z
N MET A 1 -7.66 -3.54 -23.47
CA MET A 1 -7.92 -2.16 -23.94
C MET A 1 -6.65 -1.38 -24.26
N GLN A 2 -5.62 -1.33 -23.40
CA GLN A 2 -4.37 -0.58 -23.66
C GLN A 2 -3.66 -0.90 -25.00
N ARG A 3 -3.61 -2.17 -25.43
CA ARG A 3 -2.98 -2.55 -26.71
C ARG A 3 -3.65 -1.96 -27.96
N SER A 4 -4.97 -1.75 -27.92
CA SER A 4 -5.73 -1.19 -29.05
C SER A 4 -5.44 0.30 -29.25
N TRP A 5 -5.23 1.02 -28.14
CA TRP A 5 -4.96 2.46 -28.17
C TRP A 5 -3.53 2.77 -28.66
N LEU A 6 -2.53 2.03 -28.16
CA LEU A 6 -1.14 2.13 -28.63
C LEU A 6 -1.02 1.81 -30.13
N SER A 7 -1.76 0.81 -30.61
CA SER A 7 -1.79 0.44 -32.03
C SER A 7 -2.40 1.53 -32.93
N SER A 8 -3.39 2.28 -32.43
CA SER A 8 -4.05 3.36 -33.17
C SER A 8 -3.18 4.63 -33.23
N GLN A 9 -2.44 4.94 -32.16
CA GLN A 9 -1.50 6.08 -32.14
C GLN A 9 -0.32 5.92 -33.10
N HIS A 10 0.15 4.70 -33.31
CA HIS A 10 1.35 4.44 -34.13
C HIS A 10 1.17 4.80 -35.61
N SER A 11 -0.08 4.89 -36.10
CA SER A 11 -0.42 5.12 -37.51
C SER A 11 -0.81 6.58 -37.82
N LEU A 12 -1.07 7.42 -36.80
CA LEU A 12 -1.48 8.81 -37.01
C LEU A 12 -0.32 9.65 -37.56
N ALA A 13 -0.54 10.26 -38.73
CA ALA A 13 0.41 11.12 -39.45
C ALA A 13 1.83 10.53 -39.56
N ALA A 14 1.92 9.21 -39.80
CA ALA A 14 3.20 8.52 -39.97
C ALA A 14 3.88 8.79 -41.32
N GLN A 15 3.16 9.41 -42.26
CA GLN A 15 3.61 9.71 -43.62
C GLN A 15 4.06 11.17 -43.79
N GLU A 16 4.07 11.94 -42.68
CA GLU A 16 4.50 13.33 -42.68
C GLU A 16 6.02 13.39 -42.70
N GLU A 17 6.58 14.05 -43.69
CA GLU A 17 8.02 14.08 -43.95
C GLU A 17 8.66 15.41 -43.53
N GLY A 18 9.98 15.41 -43.36
CA GLY A 18 10.75 16.59 -42.96
C GLY A 18 10.57 16.97 -41.48
N SER A 19 10.96 18.20 -41.13
CA SER A 19 11.05 18.65 -39.72
C SER A 19 9.74 18.54 -38.92
N LEU A 20 8.57 18.68 -39.58
CA LEU A 20 7.27 18.51 -38.94
C LEU A 20 7.00 17.04 -38.59
N GLY A 21 7.38 16.12 -39.48
CA GLY A 21 7.31 14.68 -39.25
C GLY A 21 8.22 14.22 -38.10
N GLU A 22 9.45 14.75 -38.05
CA GLU A 22 10.39 14.50 -36.95
C GLU A 22 9.86 15.00 -35.61
N ALA A 23 9.32 16.23 -35.57
CA ALA A 23 8.70 16.77 -34.37
C ALA A 23 7.48 15.94 -33.92
N TRP A 24 6.65 15.49 -34.86
CA TRP A 24 5.51 14.63 -34.57
C TRP A 24 5.94 13.24 -34.05
N ALA A 25 7.00 12.66 -34.60
CA ALA A 25 7.59 11.42 -34.09
C ALA A 25 8.13 11.60 -32.66
N GLN A 26 8.77 12.74 -32.38
CA GLN A 26 9.25 13.06 -31.03
C GLN A 26 8.10 13.21 -30.03
N VAL A 27 6.99 13.85 -30.39
CA VAL A 27 5.80 13.95 -29.52
C VAL A 27 5.24 12.56 -29.20
N LYS A 28 5.13 11.67 -30.19
CA LYS A 28 4.68 10.28 -29.96
C LYS A 28 5.63 9.53 -29.03
N LYS A 29 6.94 9.72 -29.19
CA LYS A 29 7.96 9.12 -28.31
C LYS A 29 7.82 9.65 -26.88
N SER A 30 7.76 10.97 -26.69
CA SER A 30 7.62 11.58 -25.37
C SER A 30 6.34 11.17 -24.65
N LEU A 31 5.23 10.99 -25.37
CA LEU A 31 3.99 10.48 -24.79
C LEU A 31 4.13 9.02 -24.31
N ALA A 32 4.87 8.18 -25.04
CA ALA A 32 5.16 6.81 -24.62
C ALA A 32 6.08 6.78 -23.39
N GLU A 33 7.09 7.66 -23.34
CA GLU A 33 7.99 7.83 -22.19
C GLU A 33 7.21 8.29 -20.94
N GLU A 34 6.30 9.26 -21.10
CA GLU A 34 5.43 9.75 -20.01
C GLU A 34 4.51 8.63 -19.49
N ALA A 35 3.91 7.84 -20.39
CA ALA A 35 3.11 6.68 -19.99
C ALA A 35 3.92 5.65 -19.18
N GLU A 36 5.19 5.44 -19.51
CA GLU A 36 6.09 4.57 -18.75
C GLU A 36 6.39 5.15 -17.35
N VAL A 37 6.60 6.47 -17.25
CA VAL A 37 6.78 7.16 -15.96
C VAL A 37 5.56 6.96 -15.07
N HIS A 38 4.34 7.16 -15.60
CA HIS A 38 3.11 6.94 -14.85
C HIS A 38 2.92 5.48 -14.42
N LEU A 39 3.32 4.52 -15.26
CA LEU A 39 3.26 3.12 -14.91
C LEU A 39 4.19 2.81 -13.72
N LYS A 40 5.44 3.28 -13.76
CA LYS A 40 6.40 3.13 -12.66
C LYS A 40 5.90 3.79 -11.38
N PHE A 41 5.36 5.01 -11.49
CA PHE A 41 4.76 5.71 -10.37
C PHE A 41 3.62 4.89 -9.72
N SER A 42 2.68 4.39 -10.53
CA SER A 42 1.56 3.59 -10.02
C SER A 42 2.04 2.30 -9.34
N THR A 43 3.05 1.62 -9.88
CA THR A 43 3.60 0.41 -9.24
C THR A 43 4.23 0.73 -7.89
N LYS A 44 4.94 1.86 -7.80
CA LYS A 44 5.62 2.29 -6.57
C LYS A 44 4.62 2.72 -5.50
N LEU A 45 3.60 3.48 -5.88
CA LEU A 45 2.52 3.89 -4.99
C LEU A 45 1.81 2.67 -4.39
N HIS A 46 1.53 1.64 -5.19
CA HIS A 46 0.93 0.42 -4.68
C HIS A 46 1.83 -0.29 -3.64
N SER A 47 3.11 -0.50 -3.95
CA SER A 47 4.02 -1.25 -3.06
C SER A 47 4.44 -0.49 -1.80
N GLU A 48 4.63 0.82 -1.90
CA GLU A 48 5.21 1.62 -0.81
C GLU A 48 4.16 2.37 0.02
N VAL A 49 2.93 2.53 -0.49
CA VAL A 49 1.87 3.25 0.20
C VAL A 49 0.66 2.35 0.46
N GLU A 50 0.07 1.76 -0.58
CA GLU A 50 -1.17 0.98 -0.44
C GLU A 50 -0.97 -0.30 0.38
N GLU A 51 0.02 -1.12 0.03
CA GLU A 51 0.29 -2.37 0.74
C GLU A 51 0.63 -2.19 2.23
N PRO A 52 1.51 -1.24 2.62
CA PRO A 52 1.80 -1.00 4.04
C PRO A 52 0.59 -0.52 4.83
N LEU A 53 -0.23 0.39 4.27
CA LEU A 53 -1.47 0.83 4.90
C LEU A 53 -2.43 -0.35 5.12
N MET A 54 -2.60 -1.21 4.13
CA MET A 54 -3.43 -2.40 4.24
C MET A 54 -2.96 -3.37 5.35
N LYS A 55 -1.65 -3.46 5.61
CA LYS A 55 -1.10 -4.27 6.71
C LYS A 55 -1.46 -3.66 8.07
N VAL A 56 -1.30 -2.35 8.23
CA VAL A 56 -1.70 -1.62 9.45
C VAL A 56 -3.19 -1.81 9.73
N GLU A 57 -4.05 -1.65 8.73
CA GLU A 57 -5.49 -1.86 8.90
C GLU A 57 -5.84 -3.29 9.34
N LYS A 58 -5.21 -4.30 8.73
CA LYS A 58 -5.42 -5.70 9.10
C LYS A 58 -4.97 -5.98 10.53
N ALA A 59 -3.80 -5.48 10.93
CA ALA A 59 -3.29 -5.63 12.29
C ALA A 59 -4.18 -4.90 13.30
N GLY A 60 -4.68 -3.71 12.98
CA GLY A 60 -5.61 -2.96 13.83
C GLY A 60 -6.94 -3.67 14.03
N LYS A 61 -7.50 -4.27 12.97
CA LYS A 61 -8.71 -5.12 13.06
C LYS A 61 -8.47 -6.35 13.94
N ALA A 62 -7.33 -7.01 13.78
CA ALA A 62 -6.96 -8.17 14.60
C ALA A 62 -6.79 -7.80 16.09
N LEU A 63 -6.13 -6.68 16.40
CA LEU A 63 -6.01 -6.18 17.78
C LEU A 63 -7.38 -5.91 18.40
N THR A 64 -8.26 -5.24 17.67
CA THR A 64 -9.64 -4.95 18.12
C THR A 64 -10.41 -6.23 18.44
N GLU A 65 -10.28 -7.26 17.60
CA GLU A 65 -10.92 -8.56 17.84
C GLU A 65 -10.38 -9.24 19.11
N ARG A 66 -9.05 -9.18 19.34
CA ARG A 66 -8.43 -9.76 20.54
C ARG A 66 -8.76 -8.99 21.82
N GLN A 67 -8.91 -7.68 21.74
CA GLN A 67 -9.39 -6.86 22.86
C GLN A 67 -10.82 -7.24 23.25
N ARG A 68 -11.70 -7.44 22.27
CA ARG A 68 -13.09 -7.89 22.52
C ARG A 68 -13.15 -9.29 23.14
N ASP A 69 -12.34 -10.24 22.65
CA ASP A 69 -12.25 -11.59 23.24
C ASP A 69 -11.76 -11.55 24.70
N LEU A 70 -10.75 -10.71 24.98
CA LEU A 70 -10.25 -10.51 26.34
C LEU A 70 -11.29 -9.90 27.28
N GLU A 71 -12.04 -8.89 26.80
CA GLU A 71 -13.12 -8.26 27.56
C GLU A 71 -14.23 -9.27 27.90
N MET A 72 -14.69 -10.05 26.91
CA MET A 72 -15.70 -11.08 27.11
C MET A 72 -15.26 -12.13 28.13
N LYS A 73 -14.01 -12.60 28.07
CA LYS A 73 -13.47 -13.55 29.04
C LYS A 73 -13.34 -12.96 30.44
N THR A 74 -13.05 -11.68 30.54
CA THR A 74 -12.99 -10.96 31.82
C THR A 74 -14.38 -10.91 32.46
N GLN A 75 -15.42 -10.55 31.70
CA GLN A 75 -16.81 -10.61 32.15
C GLN A 75 -17.23 -12.04 32.54
N GLN A 76 -16.76 -13.06 31.81
CA GLN A 76 -17.04 -14.46 32.14
C GLN A 76 -16.46 -14.85 33.51
N LEU A 77 -15.24 -14.41 33.85
CA LEU A 77 -14.63 -14.67 35.15
C LEU A 77 -15.41 -14.03 36.30
N GLU A 78 -15.92 -12.82 36.11
CA GLU A 78 -16.78 -12.13 37.09
C GLU A 78 -18.08 -12.91 37.36
N SER A 79 -18.63 -13.56 36.33
CA SER A 79 -19.83 -14.40 36.46
C SER A 79 -19.57 -15.78 37.06
N LYS A 80 -18.42 -16.41 36.75
CA LYS A 80 -18.05 -17.78 37.14
C LYS A 80 -16.56 -17.90 37.35
N LEU A 81 -16.15 -17.84 38.62
CA LEU A 81 -14.75 -17.96 39.02
C LEU A 81 -14.30 -19.42 38.98
N SER A 82 -13.43 -19.75 38.02
CA SER A 82 -12.88 -21.08 37.81
C SER A 82 -11.45 -20.99 37.29
N ASN A 83 -10.59 -21.91 37.72
CA ASN A 83 -9.19 -22.01 37.27
C ASN A 83 -9.09 -22.08 35.74
N LYS A 84 -10.07 -22.70 35.07
CA LYS A 84 -10.11 -22.77 33.60
C LYS A 84 -10.30 -21.37 32.97
N THR A 85 -11.17 -20.56 33.54
CA THR A 85 -11.45 -19.19 33.07
C THR A 85 -10.24 -18.29 33.29
N GLU A 86 -9.53 -18.47 34.41
CA GLU A 86 -8.31 -17.72 34.71
C GLU A 86 -7.19 -17.98 33.68
N GLU A 87 -6.96 -19.24 33.33
CA GLU A 87 -5.98 -19.61 32.29
C GLU A 87 -6.38 -19.09 30.90
N ASP A 88 -7.67 -19.11 30.57
CA ASP A 88 -8.16 -18.55 29.31
C ASP A 88 -7.96 -17.04 29.23
N ILE A 89 -8.10 -16.30 30.34
CA ILE A 89 -7.78 -14.86 30.41
C ILE A 89 -6.28 -14.63 30.23
N LYS A 90 -5.42 -15.39 30.91
CA LYS A 90 -3.96 -15.27 30.73
C LYS A 90 -3.58 -15.48 29.26
N LYS A 91 -4.17 -16.47 28.60
CA LYS A 91 -3.98 -16.73 27.16
C LYS A 91 -4.50 -15.59 26.28
N ALA A 92 -5.68 -15.05 26.56
CA ALA A 92 -6.27 -13.95 25.81
C ALA A 92 -5.44 -12.66 25.96
N ARG A 93 -4.93 -12.36 27.16
CA ARG A 93 -4.01 -11.24 27.40
C ARG A 93 -2.76 -11.36 26.55
N ARG A 94 -2.07 -12.51 26.58
CA ARG A 94 -0.87 -12.76 25.76
C ARG A 94 -1.14 -12.54 24.27
N LYS A 95 -2.29 -13.03 23.76
CA LYS A 95 -2.71 -12.83 22.37
C LYS A 95 -3.01 -11.38 22.03
N SER A 96 -3.60 -10.62 22.95
CA SER A 96 -3.86 -9.19 22.78
C SER A 96 -2.57 -8.38 22.79
N THR A 97 -1.62 -8.70 23.66
CA THR A 97 -0.29 -8.08 23.68
C THR A 97 0.44 -8.34 22.37
N GLN A 98 0.50 -9.61 21.93
CA GLN A 98 1.13 -9.95 20.65
C GLN A 98 0.51 -9.20 19.47
N ALA A 99 -0.83 -9.12 19.40
CA ALA A 99 -1.49 -8.37 18.34
C ALA A 99 -1.17 -6.86 18.39
N GLY A 100 -0.88 -6.32 19.57
CA GLY A 100 -0.39 -4.95 19.76
C GLY A 100 1.03 -4.77 19.23
N ASP A 101 1.92 -5.71 19.56
CA ASP A 101 3.31 -5.72 19.07
C ASP A 101 3.35 -5.86 17.54
N ASP A 102 2.50 -6.74 16.97
CA ASP A 102 2.37 -6.92 15.53
C ASP A 102 1.86 -5.64 14.84
N LEU A 103 0.90 -4.93 15.45
CA LEU A 103 0.42 -3.64 14.95
C LEU A 103 1.51 -2.58 14.99
N MET A 104 2.25 -2.49 16.10
CA MET A 104 3.38 -1.56 16.23
C MET A 104 4.39 -1.78 15.12
N GLY A 105 4.79 -3.04 14.88
CA GLY A 105 5.70 -3.39 13.79
C GLY A 105 5.15 -3.04 12.41
N CYS A 106 3.85 -3.22 12.16
CA CYS A 106 3.23 -2.80 10.90
C CYS A 106 3.25 -1.28 10.72
N VAL A 107 3.01 -0.51 11.79
CA VAL A 107 3.03 0.96 11.76
C VAL A 107 4.45 1.47 11.48
N ASP A 108 5.46 0.89 12.12
CA ASP A 108 6.86 1.28 11.90
C ASP A 108 7.29 1.04 10.44
N LEU A 109 6.94 -0.12 9.88
CA LEU A 109 7.21 -0.43 8.47
C LEU A 109 6.44 0.50 7.52
N CYS A 110 5.19 0.85 7.84
CA CYS A 110 4.40 1.78 7.06
C CYS A 110 5.02 3.18 7.07
N ASN A 111 5.45 3.66 8.23
CA ASN A 111 6.12 4.95 8.37
C ASN A 111 7.46 4.97 7.61
N GLN A 112 8.22 3.87 7.66
CA GLN A 112 9.46 3.74 6.91
C GLN A 112 9.20 3.79 5.40
N ALA A 113 8.27 2.98 4.90
CA ALA A 113 7.91 2.96 3.48
C ALA A 113 7.39 4.32 2.99
N GLN A 114 6.56 4.99 3.80
CA GLN A 114 6.06 6.32 3.51
C GLN A 114 7.18 7.38 3.48
N SER A 115 8.16 7.29 4.39
CA SER A 115 9.30 8.21 4.42
C SER A 115 10.18 8.05 3.19
N THR A 116 10.51 6.82 2.82
CA THR A 116 11.25 6.51 1.58
C THR A 116 10.50 7.04 0.35
N TRP A 117 9.21 6.74 0.25
CA TRP A 117 8.39 7.22 -0.86
C TRP A 117 8.36 8.75 -0.94
N PHE A 118 8.22 9.43 0.21
CA PHE A 118 8.23 10.89 0.26
C PHE A 118 9.56 11.47 -0.20
N GLU A 119 10.70 10.96 0.29
CA GLU A 119 12.03 11.42 -0.12
C GLU A 119 12.22 11.26 -1.63
N GLU A 120 11.89 10.10 -2.18
CA GLU A 120 12.05 9.83 -3.61
C GLU A 120 11.10 10.65 -4.49
N MET A 121 9.87 10.94 -4.02
CA MET A 121 8.95 11.82 -4.75
C MET A 121 9.41 13.28 -4.73
N VAL A 122 9.94 13.75 -3.60
CA VAL A 122 10.48 15.11 -3.47
C VAL A 122 11.71 15.30 -4.37
N THR A 123 12.63 14.33 -4.41
CA THR A 123 13.80 14.43 -5.30
C THR A 123 13.40 14.40 -6.77
N THR A 124 12.47 13.53 -7.15
CA THR A 124 12.03 13.42 -8.56
C THR A 124 11.29 14.68 -9.03
N THR A 125 10.60 15.40 -8.14
CA THR A 125 9.91 16.66 -8.50
C THR A 125 10.84 17.88 -8.52
N LEU A 126 12.01 17.82 -7.89
CA LEU A 126 13.03 18.88 -7.93
C LEU A 126 14.02 18.73 -9.09
N GLU A 127 14.09 17.53 -9.69
CA GLU A 127 14.94 17.22 -10.86
C GLU A 127 14.21 17.41 -12.21
N LEU A 128 12.92 17.76 -12.18
CA LEU A 128 12.10 18.14 -13.36
C LEU A 128 12.02 19.67 -13.50
#